data_AF-A0A2S5NRP6-F1
#
_entry.id   AF-A0A2S5NRP6-F1
#
_cell.length_a   1.000
_cell.length_b   1.000
_cell.length_c   1.000
_cell.angle_alpha   90.00
_cell.angle_beta   90.00
_cell.angle_gamma   90.00
#
_symmetry.space_group_name_H-M   'P 1'
#
loop_
_entity.id
_entity.type
_entity.pdbx_description
1 polymer ?
#
loop_
_entity_poly.entity_id
_entity_poly.type
_entity_poly.pdbx_seq_one_letter_code
_entity_poly.pdbx_strand_id
1 'polypeptide(L)'
;LNQKPLTGAGIAHSVMGTNYHERMEAINFTLNHDDGMTNSGLDEAQVILIGVSRCGKTPTSIYLAMQFGIKAANYPLIPEDFERGTLPEVLYKHVDKIFGLTIKPERLHSVRSERRPDSFYASLDNCRKEIATAENLMRSSNITWADSTSRSIEELSAIILQKIRQPKKQAA
;
A
#
# COMPACT_ATOMS: atom_id res chain seq x y z
N LEU A 1 -35.20 21.79 -22.16
CA LEU A 1 -34.50 20.50 -22.29
C LEU A 1 -35.56 19.41 -22.45
N ASN A 2 -35.84 19.00 -23.69
CA ASN A 2 -36.91 18.04 -24.01
C ASN A 2 -36.29 16.75 -24.56
N GLN A 3 -35.65 15.97 -23.70
CA GLN A 3 -35.16 14.64 -24.07
C GLN A 3 -35.90 13.59 -23.25
N LYS A 4 -36.39 12.54 -23.93
CA LYS A 4 -36.98 11.38 -23.28
C LYS A 4 -35.92 10.68 -22.40
N PRO A 5 -36.28 10.25 -21.18
CA PRO A 5 -35.35 9.51 -20.35
C PRO A 5 -35.00 8.18 -21.04
N LEU A 6 -33.71 7.84 -21.01
CA LEU A 6 -33.20 6.56 -21.46
C LEU A 6 -33.61 5.48 -20.44
N THR A 7 -34.81 4.94 -20.57
CA THR A 7 -35.28 3.78 -19.80
C THR A 7 -35.08 2.50 -20.62
N GLY A 8 -33.95 1.85 -20.40
CA GLY A 8 -33.68 0.51 -20.91
C GLY A 8 -32.80 -0.25 -19.93
N ALA A 9 -33.21 -1.46 -19.52
CA ALA A 9 -32.51 -2.31 -18.56
C ALA A 9 -31.03 -2.59 -18.93
N GLY A 10 -30.63 -2.39 -20.19
CA GLY A 10 -29.26 -2.55 -20.67
C GLY A 10 -28.30 -1.38 -20.38
N ILE A 11 -28.79 -0.17 -20.07
CA ILE A 11 -27.91 0.99 -19.82
C ILE A 11 -27.43 1.03 -18.36
N ALA A 12 -28.24 0.52 -17.43
CA ALA A 12 -27.82 0.33 -16.05
C ALA A 12 -26.66 -0.69 -15.94
N HIS A 13 -26.64 -1.71 -16.82
CA HIS A 13 -25.62 -2.75 -16.78
C HIS A 13 -24.28 -2.31 -17.40
N SER A 14 -24.27 -1.44 -18.41
CA SER A 14 -23.02 -1.00 -19.06
C SER A 14 -22.25 0.08 -18.29
N VAL A 15 -22.94 0.92 -17.49
CA VAL A 15 -22.30 1.98 -16.69
C VAL A 15 -22.02 1.55 -15.25
N MET A 16 -22.81 0.64 -14.66
CA MET A 16 -22.50 0.04 -13.36
C MET A 16 -21.61 -1.20 -13.47
N GLY A 17 -21.66 -1.95 -14.58
CA GLY A 17 -20.96 -3.23 -14.74
C GLY A 17 -19.45 -3.09 -14.90
N THR A 18 -18.97 -2.05 -15.58
CA THR A 18 -17.52 -1.82 -15.77
C THR A 18 -16.86 -1.42 -14.45
N ASN A 19 -17.45 -0.46 -13.73
CA ASN A 19 -16.92 0.05 -12.47
C ASN A 19 -17.01 -1.00 -11.33
N TYR A 20 -18.04 -1.85 -11.35
CA TYR A 20 -18.13 -3.00 -10.43
C TYR A 20 -17.09 -4.07 -10.75
N HIS A 21 -16.92 -4.42 -12.02
CA HIS A 21 -15.96 -5.44 -12.44
C HIS A 21 -14.51 -5.02 -12.15
N GLU A 22 -14.12 -3.80 -12.52
CA GLU A 22 -12.80 -3.22 -12.23
C GLU A 22 -12.53 -3.17 -10.72
N ARG A 23 -13.54 -2.85 -9.92
CA ARG A 23 -13.42 -2.87 -8.46
C ARG A 23 -13.23 -4.28 -7.91
N MET A 24 -13.98 -5.26 -8.41
CA MET A 24 -13.81 -6.66 -8.01
C MET A 24 -12.43 -7.18 -8.40
N GLU A 25 -11.94 -6.79 -9.58
CA GLU A 25 -10.58 -7.10 -10.03
C GLU A 25 -9.53 -6.49 -9.09
N ALA A 26 -9.69 -5.22 -8.70
CA ALA A 26 -8.80 -4.56 -7.75
C ALA A 26 -8.78 -5.23 -6.37
N ILE A 27 -9.95 -5.64 -5.87
CA ILE A 27 -10.08 -6.38 -4.60
C ILE A 27 -9.37 -7.73 -4.70
N ASN A 28 -9.66 -8.52 -5.74
CA ASN A 28 -9.04 -9.82 -5.95
C ASN A 28 -7.52 -9.72 -6.09
N PHE A 29 -7.06 -8.74 -6.88
CA PHE A 29 -5.64 -8.45 -7.01
C PHE A 29 -5.00 -8.17 -5.64
N THR A 30 -5.60 -7.26 -4.86
CA THR A 30 -5.06 -6.83 -3.58
C THR A 30 -5.04 -7.97 -2.55
N LEU A 31 -6.09 -8.79 -2.49
CA LEU A 31 -6.14 -9.95 -1.60
C LEU A 31 -5.06 -10.98 -1.97
N ASN A 32 -4.81 -11.20 -3.26
CA ASN A 32 -3.76 -12.11 -3.74
C ASN A 32 -2.32 -11.57 -3.53
N HIS A 33 -2.15 -10.30 -3.16
CA HIS A 33 -0.86 -9.66 -2.92
C HIS A 33 -0.71 -9.11 -1.48
N ASP A 34 -1.56 -9.53 -0.55
CA ASP A 34 -1.53 -9.05 0.84
C ASP A 34 -0.43 -9.74 1.68
N ASP A 35 -0.17 -11.02 1.42
CA ASP A 35 0.78 -11.84 2.17
C ASP A 35 2.26 -11.57 1.80
N GLY A 36 2.51 -10.79 0.75
CA GLY A 36 3.84 -10.42 0.28
C GLY A 36 4.67 -11.58 -0.28
N MET A 37 4.05 -12.74 -0.54
CA MET A 37 4.76 -13.96 -0.92
C MET A 37 4.99 -14.08 -2.43
N THR A 38 4.26 -13.32 -3.24
CA THR A 38 4.36 -13.35 -4.71
C THR A 38 4.91 -12.04 -5.26
N ASN A 39 6.15 -12.08 -5.75
CA ASN A 39 6.78 -11.01 -6.54
C ASN A 39 6.14 -10.85 -7.94
N SER A 40 5.34 -11.83 -8.37
CA SER A 40 4.55 -11.76 -9.60
C SER A 40 3.44 -10.71 -9.46
N GLY A 41 3.11 -9.99 -10.54
CA GLY A 41 1.96 -9.08 -10.57
C GLY A 41 2.24 -7.63 -10.13
N LEU A 42 3.46 -7.29 -9.70
CA LEU A 42 3.83 -5.89 -9.38
C LEU A 42 3.71 -4.94 -10.59
N ASP A 43 3.86 -5.47 -11.81
CA ASP A 43 3.61 -4.72 -13.05
C ASP A 43 2.17 -4.19 -13.14
N GLU A 44 1.20 -4.98 -12.67
CA GLU A 44 -0.23 -4.63 -12.67
C GLU A 44 -0.64 -3.76 -11.48
N ALA A 45 0.18 -3.70 -10.44
CA ALA A 45 -0.08 -2.84 -9.29
C ALA A 45 -0.12 -1.36 -9.72
N GLN A 46 -1.09 -0.63 -9.20
CA GLN A 46 -1.18 0.82 -9.32
C GLN A 46 -0.45 1.52 -8.17
N VAL A 47 -0.35 0.86 -7.01
CA VAL A 47 0.48 1.28 -5.89
C VAL A 47 1.08 0.06 -5.21
N ILE A 48 2.32 0.20 -4.76
CA ILE A 48 3.03 -0.81 -3.98
C ILE A 48 3.31 -0.22 -2.60
N LEU A 49 2.67 -0.77 -1.57
CA LEU A 49 2.87 -0.34 -0.19
C LEU A 49 4.06 -1.09 0.41
N ILE A 50 5.06 -0.34 0.87
CA ILE A 50 6.22 -0.88 1.59
C ILE A 50 6.23 -0.45 3.05
N GLY A 51 6.92 -1.22 3.90
CA GLY A 51 7.12 -0.88 5.30
C GLY A 51 7.25 -2.11 6.18
N VAL A 52 7.56 -1.90 7.45
CA VAL A 52 7.73 -2.99 8.43
C VAL A 52 6.45 -3.81 8.62
N SER A 53 6.58 -5.06 9.05
CA SER A 53 5.42 -5.88 9.40
C SER A 53 4.57 -5.19 10.48
N ARG A 54 3.24 -5.16 10.29
CA ARG A 54 2.23 -4.49 11.14
C ARG A 54 2.17 -2.95 11.09
N CYS A 55 2.79 -2.28 10.11
CA CYS A 55 2.64 -0.82 9.94
C CYS A 55 1.31 -0.35 9.29
N GLY A 56 0.36 -1.25 9.04
CA GLY A 56 -0.94 -0.89 8.45
C GLY A 56 -1.07 -1.00 6.93
N LYS A 57 -0.16 -1.74 6.26
CA LYS A 57 -0.24 -2.04 4.81
C LYS A 57 -1.57 -2.68 4.41
N THR A 58 -1.89 -3.85 4.94
CA THR A 58 -3.12 -4.63 4.68
C THR A 58 -4.41 -3.83 4.80
N PRO A 59 -4.72 -3.14 5.92
CA PRO A 59 -5.95 -2.38 6.01
C PRO A 59 -5.97 -1.20 5.02
N THR A 60 -4.83 -0.60 4.71
CA THR A 60 -4.74 0.50 3.73
C THR A 60 -4.94 0.00 2.31
N SER A 61 -4.29 -1.09 1.90
CA SER A 61 -4.42 -1.67 0.55
C SER A 61 -5.84 -2.15 0.29
N ILE A 62 -6.45 -2.86 1.24
CA ILE A 62 -7.83 -3.34 1.14
C ILE A 62 -8.79 -2.15 1.01
N TYR A 63 -8.61 -1.09 1.81
CA TYR A 63 -9.44 0.10 1.70
C TYR A 63 -9.30 0.78 0.33
N LEU A 64 -8.07 0.90 -0.19
CA LEU A 64 -7.80 1.43 -1.53
C LEU A 64 -8.53 0.65 -2.63
N ALA A 65 -8.50 -0.67 -2.56
CA ALA A 65 -9.19 -1.54 -3.50
C ALA A 65 -10.72 -1.40 -3.40
N MET A 66 -11.26 -1.45 -2.18
CA MET A 66 -12.70 -1.44 -1.95
C MET A 66 -13.36 -0.10 -2.28
N GLN A 67 -12.74 1.02 -1.88
CA GLN A 67 -13.34 2.35 -2.02
C GLN A 67 -13.01 3.01 -3.36
N PHE A 68 -11.82 2.74 -3.90
CA PHE A 68 -11.31 3.44 -5.07
C PHE A 68 -11.00 2.53 -6.25
N GLY A 69 -11.18 1.21 -6.13
CA GLY A 69 -10.88 0.27 -7.22
C GLY A 69 -9.39 0.24 -7.56
N ILE A 70 -8.51 0.51 -6.60
CA ILE A 70 -7.07 0.56 -6.83
C ILE A 70 -6.44 -0.82 -6.56
N LYS A 71 -5.72 -1.35 -7.57
CA LYS A 71 -4.85 -2.52 -7.43
C LYS A 71 -3.64 -2.17 -6.56
N ALA A 72 -3.72 -2.49 -5.27
CA ALA A 72 -2.65 -2.24 -4.30
C ALA A 72 -1.92 -3.53 -3.95
N ALA A 73 -0.60 -3.56 -4.06
CA ALA A 73 0.23 -4.69 -3.64
C ALA A 73 0.95 -4.36 -2.33
N ASN A 74 1.11 -5.34 -1.43
CA ASN A 74 1.85 -5.19 -0.19
C ASN A 74 3.20 -5.88 -0.28
N TYR A 75 4.28 -5.10 -0.14
CA TYR A 75 5.63 -5.63 -0.10
C TYR A 75 6.24 -5.38 1.29
N PRO A 76 6.29 -6.39 2.17
CA PRO A 76 6.88 -6.23 3.49
C PRO A 76 8.38 -6.05 3.38
N LEU A 77 8.93 -5.04 4.04
CA LEU A 77 10.39 -4.94 4.20
C LEU A 77 10.84 -5.93 5.27
N ILE A 78 11.81 -6.77 4.92
CA ILE A 78 12.37 -7.82 5.80
C ILE A 78 13.80 -7.44 6.24
N PRO A 79 14.33 -8.05 7.33
CA PRO A 79 15.69 -7.79 7.80
C PRO A 79 16.76 -7.88 6.71
N GLU A 80 16.62 -8.81 5.78
CA GLU A 80 17.53 -9.01 4.65
C GLU A 80 17.54 -7.81 3.67
N ASP A 81 16.46 -7.05 3.58
CA ASP A 81 16.41 -5.80 2.81
C ASP A 81 17.15 -4.67 3.53
N PHE A 82 17.06 -4.67 4.86
CA PHE A 82 17.73 -3.71 5.71
C PHE A 82 19.24 -3.90 5.72
N GLU A 83 19.72 -5.14 5.70
CA GLU A 83 21.14 -5.47 5.61
C GLU A 83 21.76 -5.04 4.28
N ARG A 84 20.99 -5.17 3.19
CA ARG A 84 21.42 -4.69 1.86
C ARG A 84 21.50 -3.17 1.75
N GLY A 85 20.68 -2.45 2.54
CA GLY A 85 20.64 -0.98 2.54
C GLY A 85 20.06 -0.35 1.26
N THR A 86 19.59 -1.18 0.34
CA THR A 86 18.98 -0.77 -0.93
C THR A 86 17.65 -1.47 -1.13
N LEU A 87 16.78 -0.94 -1.99
CA LEU A 87 15.52 -1.60 -2.29
C LEU A 87 15.76 -3.00 -2.88
N PRO A 88 14.87 -3.96 -2.58
CA PRO A 88 14.85 -5.25 -3.26
C PRO A 88 14.84 -5.08 -4.78
N GLU A 89 15.60 -5.90 -5.50
CA GLU A 89 15.81 -5.73 -6.94
C GLU A 89 14.51 -5.71 -7.75
N VAL A 90 13.53 -6.50 -7.31
CA VAL A 90 12.21 -6.57 -7.93
C VAL A 90 11.47 -5.22 -7.91
N LEU A 91 11.76 -4.35 -6.94
CA LEU A 91 11.09 -3.06 -6.79
C LEU A 91 11.70 -1.94 -7.64
N TYR A 92 12.93 -2.09 -8.15
CA TYR A 92 13.60 -1.01 -8.90
C TYR A 92 12.83 -0.56 -10.14
N LYS A 93 12.11 -1.49 -10.78
CA LYS A 93 11.30 -1.21 -11.98
C LYS A 93 10.02 -0.44 -11.68
N HIS A 94 9.65 -0.33 -10.40
CA HIS A 94 8.33 0.14 -9.96
C HIS A 94 8.43 1.30 -8.96
N VAL A 95 9.60 1.92 -8.80
CA VAL A 95 9.86 2.98 -7.80
C VAL A 95 8.82 4.11 -7.88
N ASP A 96 8.31 4.42 -9.07
CA ASP A 96 7.28 5.44 -9.29
C ASP A 96 5.93 5.12 -8.63
N LYS A 97 5.63 3.82 -8.46
CA LYS A 97 4.41 3.29 -7.84
C LYS A 97 4.55 3.00 -6.34
N ILE A 98 5.75 3.11 -5.78
CA ILE A 98 6.00 2.78 -4.37
C ILE A 98 5.50 3.90 -3.44
N PHE A 99 4.83 3.49 -2.37
CA PHE A 99 4.49 4.35 -1.25
C PHE A 99 4.85 3.68 0.08
N GLY A 100 5.55 4.39 0.95
CA GLY A 100 5.96 3.87 2.24
C GLY A 100 4.92 4.09 3.33
N LEU A 101 4.78 3.12 4.23
CA LEU A 101 4.07 3.27 5.50
C LEU A 101 5.05 3.06 6.64
N THR A 102 5.17 4.08 7.50
CA THR A 102 5.86 4.00 8.78
C THR A 102 4.83 3.98 9.92
N ILE A 103 5.30 3.72 11.13
CA ILE A 103 4.50 3.59 12.35
C ILE A 103 5.37 3.97 13.54
N LYS A 104 4.79 4.55 14.60
CA LYS A 104 5.55 4.87 15.81
C LYS A 104 5.98 3.59 16.53
N PRO A 105 7.20 3.53 17.09
CA PRO A 105 7.71 2.31 17.74
C PRO A 105 6.82 1.78 18.85
N GLU A 106 6.25 2.66 19.67
CA GLU A 106 5.37 2.29 20.78
C GLU A 106 4.08 1.63 20.28
N ARG A 107 3.52 2.15 19.17
CA ARG A 107 2.33 1.55 18.54
C ARG A 107 2.67 0.22 17.89
N LEU A 108 3.81 0.12 17.21
CA LEU A 108 4.27 -1.13 16.60
C LEU A 108 4.49 -2.21 17.65
N HIS A 109 5.15 -1.87 18.77
CA HIS A 109 5.33 -2.75 19.92
C HIS A 109 3.98 -3.26 20.41
N SER A 110 3.00 -2.39 20.68
CA SER A 110 1.64 -2.77 21.10
C SER A 110 1.01 -3.80 20.17
N VAL A 111 0.96 -3.51 18.86
CA VAL A 111 0.32 -4.40 17.87
C VAL A 111 1.06 -5.72 17.70
N ARG A 112 2.39 -5.73 17.83
CA ARG A 112 3.19 -6.96 17.77
C ARG A 112 3.07 -7.79 19.05
N SER A 113 2.99 -7.16 20.21
CA SER A 113 2.77 -7.82 21.50
C SER A 113 1.40 -8.50 21.56
N GLU A 114 0.36 -7.90 20.98
CA GLU A 114 -0.95 -8.55 20.81
C GLU A 114 -0.85 -9.84 19.96
N ARG A 115 0.02 -9.85 18.94
CA ARG A 115 0.20 -11.00 18.04
C ARG A 115 1.10 -12.08 18.66
N ARG A 116 2.22 -11.68 19.26
CA ARG A 116 3.32 -12.53 19.75
C ARG A 116 3.94 -11.87 20.99
N PRO A 117 3.32 -12.02 22.17
CA PRO A 117 3.82 -11.42 23.40
C PRO A 117 5.21 -11.97 23.75
N ASP A 118 5.97 -11.20 24.54
CA ASP A 118 7.29 -11.56 25.10
C ASP A 118 8.33 -12.05 24.09
N SER A 119 8.24 -11.56 22.84
CA SER A 119 9.14 -11.95 21.75
C SER A 119 10.10 -10.83 21.36
N PHE A 120 11.29 -11.19 20.86
CA PHE A 120 12.22 -10.22 20.27
C PHE A 120 11.55 -9.38 19.17
N TYR A 121 10.74 -10.03 18.32
CA TYR A 121 9.95 -9.40 17.27
C TYR A 121 9.07 -8.25 17.78
N ALA A 122 8.43 -8.45 18.94
CA ALA A 122 7.58 -7.46 19.56
C ALA A 122 8.36 -6.44 20.42
N SER A 123 9.59 -6.73 20.85
CA SER A 123 10.34 -5.83 21.74
C SER A 123 10.44 -4.39 21.22
N LEU A 124 10.34 -3.41 22.11
CA LEU A 124 10.36 -1.99 21.75
C LEU A 124 11.68 -1.60 21.06
N ASP A 125 12.80 -2.14 21.53
CA ASP A 125 14.11 -1.88 20.94
C ASP A 125 14.22 -2.43 19.52
N ASN A 126 13.69 -3.63 19.25
CA ASN A 126 13.64 -4.16 17.89
C ASN A 126 12.72 -3.32 17.00
N CYS A 127 11.54 -2.91 17.50
CA CYS A 127 10.63 -2.04 16.76
C CYS A 127 11.30 -0.71 16.38
N ARG A 128 12.00 -0.06 17.32
CA ARG A 128 12.75 1.19 17.07
C ARG A 128 13.80 1.01 15.98
N LYS A 129 14.58 -0.06 16.06
CA LYS A 129 15.62 -0.38 15.08
C LYS A 129 15.02 -0.61 13.70
N GLU A 130 14.03 -1.48 13.56
CA GLU A 130 13.39 -1.78 12.27
C GLU A 130 12.76 -0.53 11.64
N ILE A 131 12.06 0.30 12.42
CA ILE A 131 11.45 1.54 11.91
C ILE A 131 12.53 2.50 11.41
N ALA A 132 13.57 2.75 12.21
CA ALA A 132 14.65 3.65 11.83
C ALA A 132 15.33 3.18 10.54
N THR A 133 15.59 1.89 10.40
CA THR A 133 16.21 1.34 9.19
C THR A 133 15.29 1.42 7.98
N ALA A 134 13.99 1.12 8.14
CA ALA A 134 13.01 1.24 7.06
C ALA A 134 12.88 2.70 6.59
N GLU A 135 12.82 3.67 7.50
CA GLU A 135 12.76 5.09 7.14
C GLU A 135 14.03 5.58 6.47
N ASN A 136 15.21 5.11 6.91
CA ASN A 136 16.47 5.42 6.25
C ASN A 136 16.52 4.86 4.82
N LEU A 137 16.06 3.62 4.62
CA LEU A 137 15.96 3.00 3.29
C LEU A 137 15.01 3.76 2.37
N MET A 138 13.83 4.14 2.88
CA MET A 138 12.86 4.93 2.10
C MET A 138 13.42 6.30 1.74
N ARG A 139 14.13 6.94 2.67
CA ARG A 139 14.77 8.25 2.45
C ARG A 139 15.89 8.17 1.41
N SER A 140 16.80 7.19 1.52
CA SER A 140 17.90 7.02 0.56
C SER A 140 17.41 6.68 -0.85
N SER A 141 16.25 6.03 -0.94
CA SER A 141 15.61 5.65 -2.21
C SER A 141 14.62 6.69 -2.73
N ASN A 142 14.53 7.87 -2.12
CA ASN A 142 13.58 8.95 -2.47
C ASN A 142 12.12 8.49 -2.54
N ILE A 143 11.72 7.55 -1.69
CA ILE A 143 10.34 7.08 -1.57
C ILE A 143 9.58 8.04 -0.66
N THR A 144 8.35 8.38 -1.04
CA THR A 144 7.44 9.12 -0.15
C THR A 144 6.77 8.16 0.82
N TRP A 145 6.66 8.53 2.10
CA TRP A 145 5.96 7.74 3.10
C TRP A 145 5.05 8.57 4.01
N ALA A 146 4.13 7.91 4.71
CA ALA A 146 3.30 8.50 5.76
C ALA A 146 3.28 7.63 7.03
N ASP A 147 3.11 8.27 8.18
CA ASP A 147 2.93 7.61 9.48
C ASP A 147 1.46 7.19 9.65
N SER A 148 1.24 5.89 9.85
CA SER A 148 -0.08 5.29 10.06
C SER A 148 -0.59 5.37 11.51
N THR A 149 0.23 5.84 12.44
CA THR A 149 -0.17 6.04 13.84
C THR A 149 -0.99 7.31 14.01
N SER A 150 -0.64 8.34 13.25
CA SER A 150 -1.18 9.70 13.38
C SER A 150 -2.28 10.02 12.36
N ARG A 151 -2.63 9.06 11.49
CA ARG A 151 -3.57 9.26 10.40
C ARG A 151 -4.56 8.11 10.31
N SER A 152 -5.79 8.41 9.93
CA SER A 152 -6.79 7.39 9.60
C SER A 152 -6.47 6.72 8.26
N ILE A 153 -7.13 5.60 7.98
CA ILE A 153 -6.96 4.86 6.71
C ILE A 153 -7.45 5.72 5.53
N GLU A 154 -8.50 6.51 5.74
CA GLU A 154 -9.04 7.47 4.77
C GLU A 154 -8.02 8.56 4.43
N GLU A 155 -7.37 9.14 5.44
CA GLU A 155 -6.34 10.17 5.25
C GLU A 155 -5.11 9.60 4.54
N LEU A 156 -4.63 8.42 4.95
CA LEU A 156 -3.53 7.73 4.26
C LEU A 156 -3.88 7.47 2.79
N SER A 157 -5.10 6.99 2.55
CA SER A 157 -5.59 6.70 1.20
C SER A 157 -5.67 7.96 0.35
N ALA A 158 -6.13 9.09 0.91
CA ALA A 158 -6.14 10.37 0.21
C ALA A 158 -4.73 10.83 -0.22
N ILE A 159 -3.73 10.69 0.67
CA ILE A 159 -2.33 11.02 0.38
C ILE A 159 -1.78 10.11 -0.73
N ILE A 160 -2.05 8.80 -0.65
CA ILE A 160 -1.63 7.82 -1.65
C ILE A 160 -2.27 8.14 -3.01
N LEU A 161 -3.57 8.39 -3.05
CA LEU A 161 -4.30 8.76 -4.27
C LEU A 161 -3.74 10.04 -4.90
N GLN A 162 -3.37 11.02 -4.07
CA GLN A 162 -2.71 12.23 -4.56
C GLN A 162 -1.36 11.90 -5.20
N LYS A 163 -0.56 11.04 -4.58
CA LYS A 163 0.75 10.62 -5.11
C LYS A 163 0.63 9.86 -6.45
N ILE A 164 -0.32 8.94 -6.59
CA ILE A 164 -0.50 8.16 -7.83
C ILE A 164 -1.07 9.02 -8.98
N ARG A 165 -1.81 10.09 -8.67
CA ARG A 165 -2.43 10.98 -9.67
C ARG A 165 -1.48 12.06 -10.17
N GLN A 166 -0.38 12.33 -9.47
CA GLN A 166 0.60 13.30 -9.94
C GLN A 166 1.21 12.82 -11.25
N PRO A 167 1.11 13.60 -12.34
CA PRO A 167 1.71 13.24 -13.62
C PRO A 167 3.23 13.06 -13.41
N LYS A 168 3.79 12.03 -14.05
CA LYS A 168 5.23 11.77 -14.02
C LYS A 168 5.95 13.07 -14.35
N LYS A 169 6.75 13.61 -13.42
CA LYS A 169 7.72 14.65 -13.78
C LYS A 169 8.56 14.04 -14.90
N GLN A 170 8.43 14.56 -16.12
CA GLN A 170 9.34 14.22 -17.20
C GLN A 170 10.75 14.49 -16.66
N ALA A 171 11.57 13.45 -16.62
CA ALA A 171 12.99 13.62 -16.39
C ALA A 171 13.47 14.54 -17.51
N ALA A 172 13.91 15.74 -17.13
CA ALA A 172 14.56 16.69 -18.02
C ALA A 172 15.96 16.18 -18.39
#